data_AF-M9YEM7-F1
#
_entry.id   AF-M9YEM7-F1
#
_cell.length_a   1.000
_cell.length_b   1.000
_cell.length_c   1.000
_cell.angle_alpha   90.00
_cell.angle_beta   90.00
_cell.angle_gamma   90.00
#
_symmetry.space_group_name_H-M   'P 1'
#
loop_
_entity.id
_entity.type
_entity.pdbx_description
1 polymer ?
#
loop_
_entity_poly.entity_id
_entity_poly.type
_entity_poly.pdbx_seq_one_letter_code
_entity_poly.pdbx_strand_id
1 'polypeptide(L)'
;MRGHVRACCEKKRAYRDFVPSRLRGAPELLDASIHGRDEDEGGNTEVTIRIEPDPRLSAQRKAIIETDYGMRDGHLAIASHGALVQYVLQRFQIDTARIEPRPAAQQIVVANLEELERWLYR
;
A
#
# COMPACT_ATOMS: atom_id res chain seq x y z
N MET A 1 11.64 7.05 7.63
CA MET A 1 11.03 5.72 7.39
C MET A 1 10.98 4.97 8.71
N ARG A 2 9.82 4.43 9.12
CA ARG A 2 9.71 3.58 10.31
C ARG A 2 9.76 2.12 9.84
N GLY A 3 10.60 1.30 10.45
CA GLY A 3 10.63 -0.14 10.16
C GLY A 3 9.36 -0.82 10.68
N HIS A 4 8.86 -1.80 9.94
CA HIS A 4 7.75 -2.66 10.33
C HIS A 4 8.17 -4.12 10.28
N VAL A 5 7.64 -4.93 11.19
CA VAL A 5 7.77 -6.39 11.20
C VAL A 5 6.38 -6.98 11.11
N ARG A 6 6.19 -7.90 10.17
CA ARG A 6 4.92 -8.59 9.96
C ARG A 6 4.90 -9.91 10.74
N ALA A 7 3.84 -10.13 11.50
CA ALA A 7 3.68 -11.34 12.32
C ALA A 7 2.19 -11.67 12.56
N CYS A 8 1.90 -12.93 12.91
CA CYS A 8 0.57 -13.33 13.37
C CYS A 8 0.28 -12.73 14.75
N CYS A 9 -0.87 -12.09 14.89
CA CYS A 9 -1.35 -11.55 16.15
C CYS A 9 -2.43 -12.46 16.75
N GLU A 10 -2.11 -13.24 17.76
CA GLU A 10 -3.05 -14.18 18.40
C GLU A 10 -4.34 -13.49 18.89
N LYS A 11 -4.20 -12.33 19.54
CA LYS A 11 -5.33 -11.53 20.04
C LYS A 11 -6.31 -11.12 18.93
N LYS A 12 -5.81 -10.88 17.72
CA LYS A 12 -6.59 -10.44 16.57
C LYS A 12 -6.82 -11.55 15.55
N ARG A 13 -6.24 -12.73 15.77
CA ARG A 13 -6.24 -13.89 14.87
C ARG A 13 -5.97 -13.51 13.41
N ALA A 14 -4.96 -12.67 13.20
CA ALA A 14 -4.62 -12.11 11.89
C ALA A 14 -3.16 -11.66 11.81
N TYR A 15 -2.59 -11.71 10.60
CA TYR A 15 -1.27 -11.14 10.30
C TYR A 15 -1.31 -9.61 10.25
N ARG A 16 -0.38 -8.97 10.97
CA ARG A 16 -0.34 -7.52 11.13
C ARG A 16 1.09 -7.01 11.14
N ASP A 17 1.21 -5.72 10.84
CA ASP A 17 2.49 -5.03 10.84
C ASP A 17 2.70 -4.29 12.17
N PHE A 18 3.80 -4.60 12.84
CA PHE A 18 4.19 -4.05 14.12
C PHE A 18 5.39 -3.11 13.97
N VAL A 19 5.42 -2.05 14.75
CA VAL A 19 6.57 -1.14 14.80
C VAL A 19 7.52 -1.65 15.90
N PRO A 20 8.72 -2.15 15.57
CA PRO A 20 9.61 -2.77 16.57
C PRO A 20 9.98 -1.82 17.71
N SER A 21 10.11 -0.52 17.41
CA SER A 21 10.44 0.49 18.42
C SER A 21 9.33 0.74 19.45
N ARG A 22 8.13 0.16 19.29
CA ARG A 22 7.04 0.19 20.27
C ARG A 22 7.00 -1.05 21.16
N LEU A 23 7.77 -2.09 20.84
CA LEU A 23 7.91 -3.25 21.71
C LEU A 23 8.67 -2.83 22.98
N ARG A 24 8.23 -3.34 24.13
CA ARG A 24 8.74 -3.00 25.46
C ARG A 24 8.92 -4.28 26.26
N GLY A 25 9.87 -4.25 27.20
CA GLY A 25 10.24 -5.44 27.98
C GLY A 25 11.16 -6.39 27.21
N ALA A 26 11.60 -7.44 27.89
CA ALA A 26 12.31 -8.54 27.27
C ALA A 26 11.28 -9.52 26.67
N PRO A 27 11.41 -9.92 25.39
CA PRO A 27 10.53 -10.93 24.81
C PRO A 27 10.78 -12.28 25.49
N GLU A 28 9.71 -13.00 25.79
CA GLU A 28 9.78 -14.40 26.17
C GLU A 28 9.82 -15.26 24.90
N LEU A 29 10.73 -16.24 24.87
CA LEU A 29 10.79 -17.21 23.80
C LEU A 29 9.82 -18.34 24.13
N LEU A 30 8.79 -18.47 23.31
CA LEU A 30 7.84 -19.59 23.34
C LEU A 30 8.23 -20.65 22.29
N ASP A 31 7.43 -21.71 22.22
CA ASP A 31 7.55 -22.73 21.19
C ASP A 31 7.31 -22.18 19.77
N ALA A 32 7.62 -23.01 18.77
CA ALA A 32 7.36 -22.68 17.38
C ALA A 32 5.86 -22.44 17.15
N SER A 33 5.53 -21.30 16.53
CA SER A 33 4.16 -21.00 16.17
C SER A 33 3.69 -21.94 15.05
N ILE A 34 2.46 -22.42 15.17
CA ILE A 34 1.76 -23.11 14.07
C ILE A 34 1.40 -22.15 12.93
N HIS A 35 1.40 -20.84 13.20
CA HIS A 35 1.05 -19.79 12.24
C HIS A 35 2.29 -19.30 11.49
N GLY A 36 2.55 -19.93 10.35
CA GLY A 36 3.70 -19.69 9.50
C GLY A 36 3.46 -18.67 8.40
N ARG A 37 4.53 -18.24 7.71
CA ARG A 37 4.45 -17.27 6.60
C ARG A 37 3.42 -17.68 5.54
N ASP A 38 3.25 -18.97 5.27
CA ASP A 38 2.35 -19.47 4.23
C ASP A 38 0.86 -19.17 4.52
N GLU A 39 0.49 -18.98 5.79
CA GLU A 39 -0.87 -18.60 6.18
C GLU A 39 -1.13 -17.09 6.10
N ASP A 40 -0.10 -16.28 5.80
CA ASP A 40 -0.26 -14.84 5.63
C ASP A 40 -0.83 -14.49 4.25
N GLU A 41 -2.16 -14.53 4.15
CA GLU A 41 -2.88 -14.20 2.92
C GLU A 41 -2.44 -12.85 2.33
N GLY A 42 -2.25 -11.83 3.17
CA GLY A 42 -1.83 -10.51 2.71
C GLY A 42 -0.38 -10.48 2.20
N GLY A 43 0.51 -11.20 2.87
CA GLY A 43 1.90 -11.32 2.46
C GLY A 43 2.10 -12.19 1.22
N ASN A 44 1.18 -13.13 0.94
CA ASN A 44 1.31 -14.08 -0.16
C ASN A 44 0.42 -13.76 -1.37
N THR A 45 -0.52 -12.83 -1.26
CA THR A 45 -1.34 -12.41 -2.40
C THR A 45 -0.59 -11.36 -3.22
N GLU A 46 -0.23 -11.71 -4.45
CA GLU A 46 0.29 -10.75 -5.42
C GLU A 46 -0.84 -9.86 -5.96
N VAL A 47 -0.55 -8.57 -6.05
CA VAL A 47 -1.47 -7.56 -6.57
C VAL A 47 -0.72 -6.57 -7.47
N THR A 48 -1.44 -5.96 -8.41
CA THR A 48 -0.90 -4.85 -9.21
C THR A 48 -1.63 -3.57 -8.85
N ILE A 49 -0.88 -2.57 -8.41
CA ILE A 49 -1.39 -1.23 -8.13
C ILE A 49 -1.23 -0.41 -9.40
N ARG A 50 -2.34 0.11 -9.94
CA ARG A 50 -2.34 0.93 -11.15
C ARG A 50 -2.49 2.39 -10.75
N ILE A 51 -1.43 3.17 -10.96
CA ILE A 51 -1.44 4.62 -10.76
C ILE A 51 -1.63 5.29 -12.11
N GLU A 52 -2.44 6.34 -12.16
CA GLU A 52 -2.67 7.16 -13.36
C GLU A 52 -2.64 8.66 -13.02
N PRO A 53 -2.49 9.55 -14.00
CA PRO A 53 -2.66 10.98 -13.77
C PRO A 53 -4.09 11.28 -13.35
N ASP A 54 -4.28 12.27 -12.48
CA ASP A 54 -5.63 12.66 -12.06
C ASP A 54 -6.49 13.04 -13.29
N PRO A 55 -7.66 12.39 -13.48
CA PRO A 55 -8.47 12.56 -14.68
C PRO A 55 -8.98 13.99 -14.88
N ARG A 56 -9.00 14.81 -13.82
CA ARG A 56 -9.44 16.21 -13.81
C ARG A 56 -8.38 17.18 -14.37
N LEU A 57 -7.17 16.70 -14.65
CA LEU A 57 -6.10 17.51 -15.24
C LEU A 57 -6.30 17.71 -16.76
N SER A 58 -5.72 18.78 -17.30
CA SER A 58 -5.67 18.99 -18.74
C SER A 58 -4.79 17.95 -19.43
N ALA A 59 -5.07 17.63 -20.70
CA ALA A 59 -4.28 16.67 -21.48
C ALA A 59 -2.78 16.97 -21.48
N GLN A 60 -2.40 18.25 -21.57
CA GLN A 60 -1.00 18.67 -21.50
C GLN A 60 -0.34 18.33 -20.16
N ARG A 61 -1.05 18.51 -19.03
CA ARG A 61 -0.53 18.16 -17.70
C ARG A 61 -0.45 16.65 -17.50
N LYS A 62 -1.43 15.90 -17.99
CA LYS A 62 -1.40 14.43 -17.95
C LYS A 62 -0.17 13.90 -18.68
N ALA A 63 0.11 14.38 -19.89
CA ALA A 63 1.29 13.96 -20.66
C ALA A 63 2.63 14.25 -19.93
N ILE A 64 2.73 15.37 -19.22
CA ILE A 64 3.91 15.68 -18.39
C ILE A 64 4.03 14.67 -17.25
N ILE A 65 2.95 14.43 -16.50
CA ILE A 65 2.93 13.48 -15.37
C ILE A 65 3.24 12.06 -15.84
N GLU A 66 2.66 11.62 -16.96
CA GLU A 66 2.94 10.32 -17.56
C GLU A 66 4.43 10.16 -17.85
N THR A 67 5.07 11.20 -18.38
CA THR A 67 6.51 11.22 -18.65
C THR A 67 7.32 11.17 -17.35
N ASP A 68 7.00 12.02 -16.37
CA ASP A 68 7.73 12.16 -15.11
C ASP A 68 7.69 10.87 -14.27
N TYR A 69 6.56 10.17 -14.28
CA TYR A 69 6.37 8.91 -13.55
C TYR A 69 6.74 7.67 -14.38
N GLY A 70 7.14 7.84 -15.65
CA GLY A 70 7.48 6.73 -16.54
C GLY A 70 6.29 5.80 -16.82
N MET A 71 5.10 6.38 -16.94
CA MET A 71 3.86 5.66 -17.25
C MET A 71 3.88 5.10 -18.67
N ARG A 72 3.21 3.98 -18.88
CA ARG A 72 2.94 3.37 -20.19
C ARG A 72 1.44 3.29 -20.37
N ASP A 73 0.95 3.77 -21.52
CA ASP A 73 -0.47 3.81 -21.84
C ASP A 73 -1.31 4.48 -20.72
N GLY A 74 -0.82 5.59 -20.17
CA GLY A 74 -1.48 6.33 -19.10
C GLY A 74 -1.36 5.73 -17.69
N HIS A 75 -0.60 4.64 -17.51
CA HIS A 75 -0.49 3.96 -16.22
C HIS A 75 0.93 3.66 -15.78
N LEU A 76 1.18 3.81 -14.48
CA LEU A 76 2.30 3.20 -13.77
C LEU A 76 1.78 1.95 -13.04
N ALA A 77 2.22 0.77 -13.48
CA ALA A 77 1.88 -0.50 -12.85
C ALA A 77 2.96 -0.91 -11.84
N ILE A 78 2.55 -1.15 -10.60
CA ILE A 78 3.44 -1.55 -9.51
C ILE A 78 3.00 -2.92 -9.00
N ALA A 79 3.81 -3.94 -9.30
CA ALA A 79 3.64 -5.26 -8.70
C ALA A 79 4.05 -5.22 -7.22
N SER A 80 3.19 -5.79 -6.37
CA SER A 80 3.37 -5.77 -4.92
C SER A 80 2.63 -6.96 -4.28
N HIS A 81 2.75 -7.10 -2.97
CA HIS A 81 1.88 -7.97 -2.17
C HIS A 81 0.74 -7.15 -1.57
N GLY A 82 -0.38 -7.80 -1.28
CA GLY A 82 -1.57 -7.20 -0.66
C GLY A 82 -1.24 -6.43 0.61
N ALA A 83 -0.48 -7.03 1.53
CA ALA A 83 -0.04 -6.40 2.77
C ALA A 83 0.78 -5.13 2.57
N LEU A 84 1.36 -4.93 1.38
CA LEU A 84 2.23 -3.80 1.07
C LEU A 84 1.50 -2.64 0.36
N VAL A 85 0.23 -2.82 -0.04
CA VAL A 85 -0.54 -1.82 -0.81
C VAL A 85 -0.52 -0.47 -0.12
N GLN A 86 -0.89 -0.40 1.15
CA GLN A 86 -0.94 0.86 1.89
C GLN A 86 0.41 1.59 1.89
N TYR A 87 1.52 0.85 2.00
CA TYR A 87 2.87 1.42 2.02
C TYR A 87 3.27 1.98 0.65
N VAL A 88 2.87 1.32 -0.43
CA VAL A 88 3.06 1.85 -1.78
C VAL A 88 2.29 3.16 -1.92
N LEU A 89 1.01 3.21 -1.55
CA LEU A 89 0.21 4.44 -1.65
C LEU A 89 0.79 5.59 -0.83
N GLN A 90 1.26 5.31 0.40
CA GLN A 90 1.94 6.30 1.24
C GLN A 90 3.25 6.81 0.59
N ARG A 91 4.01 5.95 -0.07
CA ARG A 91 5.25 6.34 -0.77
C ARG A 91 4.96 7.31 -1.93
N PHE A 92 3.84 7.11 -2.62
CA PHE A 92 3.36 8.01 -3.68
C PHE A 92 2.54 9.20 -3.14
N GLN A 93 2.42 9.33 -1.81
CA GLN A 93 1.64 10.38 -1.15
C GLN A 93 0.18 10.42 -1.60
N ILE A 94 -0.38 9.25 -1.96
CA ILE A 94 -1.79 9.11 -2.33
C ILE A 94 -2.59 8.87 -1.05
N ASP A 95 -3.49 9.81 -0.76
CA ASP A 95 -4.52 9.66 0.26
C ASP A 95 -5.79 9.11 -0.38
N THR A 96 -6.19 7.89 -0.02
CA THR A 96 -7.40 7.24 -0.54
C THR A 96 -8.66 7.67 0.19
N ALA A 97 -8.53 8.29 1.38
CA ALA A 97 -9.66 8.76 2.16
C ALA A 97 -10.03 10.22 1.84
N ARG A 98 -9.11 10.98 1.23
CA ARG A 98 -9.31 12.37 0.87
C ARG A 98 -8.96 12.64 -0.58
N ILE A 99 -9.96 13.05 -1.35
CA ILE A 99 -9.74 13.62 -2.68
C ILE A 99 -9.51 15.12 -2.52
N GLU A 100 -8.36 15.61 -2.98
CA GLU A 100 -8.08 17.04 -2.99
C GLU A 100 -9.04 17.76 -3.95
N PRO A 101 -9.62 18.91 -3.56
CA PRO A 101 -10.52 19.66 -4.43
C PRO A 101 -9.80 20.27 -5.64
N ARG A 102 -8.49 20.51 -5.52
CA ARG A 102 -7.66 21.03 -6.61
C ARG A 102 -6.79 19.91 -7.19
N PRO A 103 -6.95 19.54 -8.47
CA PRO A 103 -6.14 18.47 -9.07
C PRO A 103 -4.66 18.85 -9.21
N ALA A 104 -4.31 20.14 -9.12
CA ALA A 104 -2.90 20.54 -9.03
C ALA A 104 -2.22 20.09 -7.71
N ALA A 105 -3.01 19.86 -6.65
CA ALA A 105 -2.52 19.35 -5.36
C ALA A 105 -2.53 17.82 -5.29
N GLN A 106 -3.20 17.15 -6.23
CA GLN A 106 -3.26 15.70 -6.35
C GLN A 106 -3.08 15.32 -7.81
N GLN A 107 -1.83 15.07 -8.20
CA GLN A 107 -1.46 14.86 -9.60
C GLN A 107 -1.72 13.43 -10.09
N ILE A 108 -1.76 12.47 -9.17
CA ILE A 108 -1.91 11.05 -9.46
C ILE A 108 -3.00 10.43 -8.58
N VAL A 109 -3.64 9.38 -9.12
CA VAL A 109 -4.71 8.62 -8.46
C VAL A 109 -4.49 7.12 -8.68
N VAL A 110 -5.20 6.29 -7.90
CA VAL A 110 -5.19 4.83 -8.07
C VAL A 110 -6.39 4.43 -8.91
N ALA A 111 -6.14 3.88 -10.10
CA ALA A 111 -7.18 3.51 -11.06
C ALA A 111 -8.01 2.31 -10.60
N ASN A 112 -7.41 1.36 -9.88
CA ASN A 112 -8.06 0.14 -9.42
C ASN A 112 -8.26 0.11 -7.90
N LEU A 113 -8.67 1.24 -7.31
CA LEU A 113 -8.81 1.37 -5.86
C LEU A 113 -9.80 0.36 -5.26
N GLU A 114 -10.90 0.09 -5.95
CA GLU A 114 -11.94 -0.87 -5.53
C GLU A 114 -11.38 -2.29 -5.34
N GLU A 115 -10.48 -2.74 -6.22
CA GLU A 115 -9.80 -4.03 -6.13
C GLU A 115 -8.86 -4.12 -4.91
N LEU A 116 -8.37 -2.96 -4.47
CA LEU A 116 -7.36 -2.84 -3.43
C LEU A 116 -7.93 -2.53 -2.04
N GLU A 117 -9.23 -2.22 -1.93
CA GLU A 117 -9.86 -1.80 -0.67
C GLU A 117 -9.66 -2.76 0.50
N ARG A 118 -9.65 -4.08 0.23
CA ARG A 118 -9.42 -5.12 1.25
C ARG A 118 -8.03 -5.06 1.88
N TRP A 119 -7.08 -4.36 1.25
CA TRP A 119 -5.69 -4.25 1.67
C TRP A 119 -5.34 -2.92 2.34
N LEU A 120 -6.28 -1.97 2.35
CA LEU A 120 -6.09 -0.67 2.97
C LEU A 120 -6.36 -0.73 4.47
N TYR A 121 -5.69 0.15 5.22
CA TYR A 121 -5.99 0.31 6.64
C TYR A 121 -7.36 0.98 6.81
N ARG A 122 -8.26 0.34 7.56
CA ARG A 122 -9.53 0.92 7.98
C ARG A 122 -9.44 1.45 9.41
#